data_AF-A0A926CKL1-F1
#
_entry.id   AF-A0A926CKL1-F1
#
_cell.length_a   1.000
_cell.length_b   1.000
_cell.length_c   1.000
_cell.angle_alpha   90.00
_cell.angle_beta   90.00
_cell.angle_gamma   90.00
#
_symmetry.space_group_name_H-M   'P 1'
#
loop_
_entity.id
_entity.type
_entity.pdbx_description
1 polymer ?
#
loop_
_entity_poly.entity_id
_entity_poly.type
_entity_poly.pdbx_seq_one_letter_code
_entity_poly.pdbx_strand_id
1 'polypeptide(L)'
;MKLLLDRCVRAPLAALSIALVLSGPLRAHNEAVHQNMTDLAYEIMLGTKSNPLSPFLDLSPPPGVPALEWNAFLASVRAAPAKLRQMNSDLPPKTLTCDGAAPLNLGWSQKPLGQVEHAVIPHYMTAIKSCGAKVGWAPGGIYNASNPEDSNGKRDYTGNIIGLWADAVDAEVDDTHLWIRPTSVGGQGLIKDTVDDAIDLGFGALLIPFVCLWEFLFGDASTCDVDAMNLADKANPLDDIEGLIPGVGDISGDMFVGMWHHIKMMGPGASNENDDRQGLLFEEAGPYGLPDPLDFTMMAAFDVAGMSVNHDKSLGTGRYQITGSDDGQPDTKVRSKSQWQFTTITHTPFEPVDNLGLFGWRKFRTEAAHSVKFLGWPLHAIGDATVPQHVAATSAWGHRPFEDAQEILWSSIRLQDGTTAEQKAQARAALIRAFEWRRLILAWRALDPVNRANDVPVRHLVTVLAQNTANFAAAQPAGWPFHPSASTDYLFDRYAAIRIYRDHPNAPA
;
A
#
# COMPACT_ATOMS: atom_id res chain seq x y z
N MET A 1 7.29 42.43 20.06
CA MET A 1 8.50 41.57 20.13
C MET A 1 8.40 40.42 21.12
N LYS A 2 8.23 40.63 22.44
CA LYS A 2 8.19 39.51 23.42
C LYS A 2 7.00 38.54 23.21
N LEU A 3 5.85 39.05 22.76
CA LEU A 3 4.65 38.27 22.38
C LEU A 3 4.77 37.56 21.01
N LEU A 4 5.68 38.01 20.14
CA LEU A 4 6.00 37.39 18.85
C LEU A 4 7.02 36.26 19.05
N LEU A 5 8.04 36.46 19.90
CA LEU A 5 8.96 35.40 20.31
C LEU A 5 8.25 34.24 21.03
N ASP A 6 7.27 34.53 21.90
CA ASP A 6 6.51 33.48 22.61
C ASP A 6 5.61 32.63 21.67
N ARG A 7 5.22 33.16 20.50
CA ARG A 7 4.48 32.42 19.46
C ARG A 7 5.41 31.70 18.48
N CYS A 8 6.53 32.32 18.10
CA CYS A 8 7.55 31.75 17.22
C CYS A 8 8.36 30.61 17.86
N VAL A 9 8.41 30.51 19.20
CA VAL A 9 9.05 29.38 19.91
C VAL A 9 8.07 28.24 20.20
N ARG A 10 6.76 28.52 20.34
CA ARG A 10 5.74 27.49 20.63
C ARG A 10 5.28 26.72 19.39
N ALA A 11 5.22 27.35 18.22
CA ALA A 11 4.91 26.68 16.96
C ALA A 11 5.93 25.58 16.57
N PRO A 12 7.26 25.81 16.62
CA PRO A 12 8.24 24.76 16.36
C PRO A 12 8.29 23.72 17.47
N LEU A 13 7.99 24.06 18.73
CA LEU A 13 7.81 23.06 19.78
C LEU A 13 6.58 22.17 19.55
N ALA A 14 5.49 22.70 18.98
CA ALA A 14 4.33 21.91 18.58
C ALA A 14 4.63 21.06 17.32
N ALA A 15 5.32 21.59 16.32
CA ALA A 15 5.77 20.84 15.14
C ALA A 15 6.83 19.78 15.51
N LEU A 16 7.72 20.06 16.45
CA LEU A 16 8.68 19.11 17.04
C LEU A 16 7.96 18.07 17.91
N SER A 17 6.90 18.45 18.62
CA SER A 17 6.05 17.50 19.35
C SER A 17 5.26 16.62 18.38
N ILE A 18 4.78 17.14 17.25
CA ILE A 18 4.14 16.36 16.19
C ILE A 18 5.18 15.43 15.55
N ALA A 19 6.35 15.92 15.13
CA ALA A 19 7.43 15.09 14.58
C ALA A 19 7.96 14.04 15.59
N LEU A 20 7.98 14.34 16.89
CA LEU A 20 8.33 13.40 17.97
C LEU A 20 7.18 12.45 18.33
N VAL A 21 5.91 12.82 18.13
CA VAL A 21 4.75 11.92 18.29
C VAL A 21 4.60 11.00 17.07
N LEU A 22 4.97 11.48 15.88
CA LEU A 22 5.12 10.71 14.65
C LEU A 22 6.43 9.87 14.62
N SER A 23 7.23 9.87 15.70
CA SER A 23 8.52 9.15 15.77
C SER A 23 8.40 7.66 16.10
N GLY A 24 7.20 7.19 16.47
CA GLY A 24 6.87 5.77 16.32
C GLY A 24 6.70 5.50 14.83
N PRO A 25 7.23 4.40 14.26
CA PRO A 25 7.00 4.10 12.85
C PRO A 25 5.49 3.96 12.65
N LEU A 26 4.88 4.98 12.02
CA LEU A 26 3.53 4.90 11.48
C LEU A 26 3.61 4.02 10.24
N ARG A 27 3.87 2.73 10.45
CA ARG A 27 3.67 1.72 9.42
C ARG A 27 2.19 1.78 9.12
N ALA A 28 1.79 2.08 7.88
CA ALA A 28 0.43 1.92 7.39
C ALA A 28 0.35 0.64 6.56
N HIS A 29 0.92 -0.43 7.11
CA HIS A 29 1.13 -1.68 6.41
C HIS A 29 0.50 -2.81 7.22
N ASN A 30 -0.48 -3.48 6.62
CA ASN A 30 -1.02 -4.77 7.06
C ASN A 30 -0.26 -5.90 6.35
N GLU A 31 1.07 -5.80 6.31
CA GLU A 31 2.05 -6.72 5.72
C GLU A 31 1.60 -8.20 5.84
N ALA A 32 1.28 -8.62 7.07
CA ALA A 32 0.84 -9.97 7.36
C ALA A 32 -0.49 -10.35 6.69
N VAL A 33 -1.44 -9.42 6.54
CA VAL A 33 -2.73 -9.65 5.89
C VAL A 33 -2.54 -9.92 4.40
N HIS A 34 -1.76 -9.13 3.66
CA HIS A 34 -1.47 -9.40 2.25
C HIS A 34 -0.81 -10.77 2.05
N GLN A 35 0.17 -11.09 2.91
CA GLN A 35 0.81 -12.41 2.89
C GLN A 35 -0.22 -13.51 3.11
N ASN A 36 -1.06 -13.37 4.13
CA ASN A 36 -2.01 -14.41 4.50
C ASN A 36 -3.19 -14.55 3.53
N MET A 37 -3.64 -13.47 2.87
CA MET A 37 -4.67 -13.53 1.83
C MET A 37 -4.21 -14.37 0.65
N THR A 38 -2.97 -14.14 0.21
CA THR A 38 -2.35 -14.88 -0.90
C THR A 38 -2.15 -16.35 -0.54
N ASP A 39 -1.67 -16.60 0.68
CA ASP A 39 -1.50 -17.95 1.21
C ASP A 39 -2.83 -18.71 1.33
N LEU A 40 -3.87 -18.09 1.88
CA LEU A 40 -5.22 -18.66 1.95
C LEU A 40 -5.77 -19.01 0.57
N ALA A 41 -5.57 -18.12 -0.43
CA ALA A 41 -5.98 -18.40 -1.80
C ALA A 41 -5.28 -19.65 -2.34
N TYR A 42 -3.97 -19.81 -2.10
CA TYR A 42 -3.21 -20.99 -2.49
C TYR A 42 -3.70 -22.26 -1.80
N GLU A 43 -4.00 -22.20 -0.51
CA GLU A 43 -4.56 -23.32 0.26
C GLU A 43 -5.92 -23.79 -0.28
N ILE A 44 -6.77 -22.85 -0.69
CA ILE A 44 -8.04 -23.15 -1.37
C ILE A 44 -7.77 -23.88 -2.70
N MET A 45 -6.76 -23.46 -3.48
CA MET A 45 -6.38 -24.16 -4.72
C MET A 45 -5.95 -25.60 -4.45
N LEU A 46 -5.15 -25.84 -3.40
CA LEU A 46 -4.75 -27.19 -2.98
C LEU A 46 -5.97 -28.03 -2.59
N GLY A 47 -6.91 -27.43 -1.86
CA GLY A 47 -8.17 -28.07 -1.46
C GLY A 47 -9.01 -28.58 -2.63
N THR A 48 -8.86 -28.04 -3.84
CA THR A 48 -9.60 -28.51 -5.04
C THR A 48 -9.09 -29.83 -5.61
N LYS A 49 -7.92 -30.32 -5.18
CA LYS A 49 -7.28 -31.56 -5.65
C LYS A 49 -7.71 -32.82 -4.91
N SER A 50 -8.59 -32.69 -3.91
CA SER A 50 -9.05 -33.82 -3.08
C SER A 50 -9.71 -34.93 -3.89
N ASN A 51 -9.62 -36.16 -3.37
CA ASN A 51 -10.23 -37.37 -3.93
C ASN A 51 -11.71 -37.15 -4.33
N PRO A 52 -12.12 -37.43 -5.58
CA PRO A 52 -13.51 -37.30 -6.02
C PRO A 52 -14.53 -38.11 -5.19
N LEU A 53 -14.09 -39.18 -4.52
CA LEU A 53 -14.92 -40.02 -3.66
C LEU A 53 -15.11 -39.47 -2.25
N SER A 54 -14.32 -38.47 -1.85
CA SER A 54 -14.45 -37.76 -0.57
C SER A 54 -13.93 -36.33 -0.75
N PRO A 55 -14.70 -35.48 -1.45
CA PRO A 55 -14.22 -34.16 -1.81
C PRO A 55 -14.07 -33.29 -0.57
N PHE A 56 -12.92 -32.63 -0.46
CA PHE A 56 -12.59 -31.72 0.62
C PHE A 56 -13.51 -30.50 0.61
N LEU A 57 -13.77 -29.94 -0.59
CA LEU A 57 -14.71 -28.85 -0.83
C LEU A 57 -15.90 -29.33 -1.66
N ASP A 58 -17.06 -28.69 -1.50
CA ASP A 58 -18.12 -28.81 -2.50
C ASP A 58 -17.67 -28.10 -3.79
N LEU A 59 -17.48 -28.89 -4.84
CA LEU A 59 -17.02 -28.45 -6.16
C LEU A 59 -18.13 -28.52 -7.22
N SER A 60 -19.39 -28.70 -6.82
CA SER A 60 -20.51 -28.66 -7.77
C SER A 60 -20.68 -27.25 -8.35
N PRO A 61 -21.07 -27.12 -9.63
CA PRO A 61 -21.34 -25.83 -10.24
C PRO A 61 -22.36 -25.00 -9.44
N PRO A 62 -22.16 -23.68 -9.31
CA PRO A 62 -23.17 -22.80 -8.72
C PRO A 62 -24.47 -22.80 -9.53
N PRO A 63 -25.61 -22.43 -8.92
CA PRO A 63 -26.87 -22.28 -9.64
C PRO A 63 -26.73 -21.35 -10.85
N GLY A 64 -27.24 -21.79 -12.00
CA GLY A 64 -27.19 -21.01 -13.25
C GLY A 64 -25.85 -21.05 -14.00
N VAL A 65 -24.80 -21.68 -13.44
CA VAL A 65 -23.50 -21.81 -14.11
C VAL A 65 -23.42 -23.12 -14.90
N PRO A 66 -23.11 -23.09 -16.21
CA PRO A 66 -22.91 -24.30 -17.00
C PRO A 66 -21.78 -25.18 -16.45
N ALA A 67 -22.04 -26.48 -16.30
CA ALA A 67 -21.05 -27.42 -15.75
C ALA A 67 -19.73 -27.46 -16.55
N LEU A 68 -19.79 -27.30 -17.88
CA LEU A 68 -18.61 -27.25 -18.73
C LEU A 68 -17.69 -26.06 -18.39
N GLU A 69 -18.29 -24.88 -18.20
CA GLU A 69 -17.56 -23.65 -17.90
C GLU A 69 -16.92 -23.72 -16.50
N TRP A 70 -17.69 -24.19 -15.51
CA TRP A 70 -17.21 -24.41 -14.14
C TRP A 70 -16.08 -25.43 -14.07
N ASN A 71 -16.21 -26.55 -14.79
CA ASN A 71 -15.17 -27.59 -14.83
C ASN A 71 -13.88 -27.09 -15.50
N ALA A 72 -13.97 -26.24 -16.53
CA ALA A 72 -12.81 -25.61 -17.16
C ALA A 72 -12.10 -24.63 -16.20
N PHE A 73 -12.86 -23.90 -15.39
CA PHE A 73 -12.31 -23.09 -14.29
C PHE A 73 -11.60 -23.95 -13.25
N LEU A 74 -12.26 -24.99 -12.70
CA LEU A 74 -11.64 -25.87 -11.71
C LEU A 74 -10.39 -26.58 -12.25
N ALA A 75 -10.36 -26.94 -13.53
CA ALA A 75 -9.17 -27.50 -14.16
C ALA A 75 -8.00 -26.50 -14.15
N SER A 76 -8.28 -25.22 -14.40
CA SER A 76 -7.27 -24.15 -14.33
C SER A 76 -6.75 -23.97 -12.89
N VAL A 77 -7.65 -23.95 -11.91
CA VAL A 77 -7.31 -23.85 -10.48
C VAL A 77 -6.44 -25.03 -10.03
N ARG A 78 -6.80 -26.26 -10.40
CA ARG A 78 -6.02 -27.46 -10.04
C ARG A 78 -4.63 -27.49 -10.69
N ALA A 79 -4.49 -26.93 -11.88
CA ALA A 79 -3.21 -26.86 -12.58
C ALA A 79 -2.27 -25.80 -11.99
N ALA A 80 -2.81 -24.70 -11.44
CA ALA A 80 -2.02 -23.55 -11.01
C ALA A 80 -0.93 -23.87 -9.96
N PRO A 81 -1.19 -24.64 -8.87
CA PRO A 81 -0.14 -24.92 -7.88
C PRO A 81 1.10 -25.61 -8.45
N ALA A 82 0.94 -26.48 -9.44
CA ALA A 82 2.09 -27.15 -10.05
C ALA A 82 2.99 -26.18 -10.82
N LYS A 83 2.39 -25.16 -11.47
CA LYS A 83 3.13 -24.10 -12.16
C LYS A 83 3.81 -23.16 -11.18
N LEU A 84 3.09 -22.73 -10.15
CA LEU A 84 3.62 -21.82 -9.12
C LEU A 84 4.83 -22.43 -8.41
N ARG A 85 4.76 -23.70 -8.00
CA ARG A 85 5.88 -24.41 -7.34
C ARG A 85 7.20 -24.41 -8.13
N GLN A 86 7.14 -24.25 -9.45
CA GLN A 86 8.31 -24.27 -10.33
C GLN A 86 8.99 -22.90 -10.46
N MET A 87 8.31 -21.83 -10.08
CA MET A 87 8.89 -20.48 -10.12
C MET A 87 9.97 -20.36 -9.04
N ASN A 88 11.04 -19.62 -9.33
CA ASN A 88 12.05 -19.30 -8.32
C ASN A 88 11.42 -18.49 -7.19
N SER A 89 11.88 -18.70 -5.97
CA SER A 89 11.36 -17.97 -4.82
C SER A 89 11.81 -16.51 -4.78
N ASP A 90 12.92 -16.20 -5.45
CA ASP A 90 13.60 -14.89 -5.49
C ASP A 90 13.97 -14.30 -4.11
N LEU A 91 13.80 -15.08 -3.04
CA LEU A 91 13.99 -14.63 -1.66
C LEU A 91 15.41 -14.08 -1.44
N PRO A 92 15.57 -12.82 -0.99
CA PRO A 92 16.89 -12.29 -0.65
C PRO A 92 17.57 -13.16 0.41
N PRO A 93 18.88 -13.40 0.33
CA PRO A 93 19.58 -14.22 1.30
C PRO A 93 19.52 -13.62 2.71
N LYS A 94 19.36 -14.46 3.73
CA LYS A 94 19.51 -14.11 5.15
C LYS A 94 20.83 -14.64 5.70
N THR A 95 21.47 -13.85 6.56
CA THR A 95 22.82 -14.13 7.09
C THR A 95 22.80 -14.82 8.46
N LEU A 96 21.66 -14.83 9.15
CA LEU A 96 21.51 -15.38 10.49
C LEU A 96 20.98 -16.82 10.44
N THR A 97 21.54 -17.66 11.30
CA THR A 97 21.07 -19.04 11.53
C THR A 97 19.89 -19.04 12.50
N CYS A 98 18.85 -19.84 12.23
CA CYS A 98 17.74 -20.01 13.19
C CYS A 98 18.19 -20.84 14.40
N ASP A 99 17.82 -20.43 15.62
CA ASP A 99 18.17 -21.14 16.85
C ASP A 99 17.74 -22.62 16.82
N GLY A 100 18.69 -23.52 17.05
CA GLY A 100 18.44 -24.96 17.27
C GLY A 100 18.27 -25.84 16.02
N ALA A 101 18.30 -25.27 14.81
CA ALA A 101 18.35 -26.05 13.58
C ALA A 101 19.80 -26.15 13.05
N ALA A 102 20.16 -27.28 12.43
CA ALA A 102 21.38 -27.37 11.61
C ALA A 102 21.42 -26.18 10.64
N PRO A 103 22.61 -25.65 10.28
CA PRO A 103 22.74 -24.41 9.52
C PRO A 103 21.87 -24.44 8.27
N LEU A 104 20.79 -23.68 8.34
CA LEU A 104 19.92 -23.31 7.24
C LEU A 104 20.69 -22.29 6.38
N ASN A 105 21.78 -22.76 5.76
CA ASN A 105 22.57 -22.00 4.79
C ASN A 105 21.81 -22.01 3.45
N LEU A 106 20.69 -21.31 3.44
CA LEU A 106 19.64 -21.52 2.46
C LEU A 106 19.82 -20.57 1.29
N GLY A 107 20.38 -21.09 0.20
CA GLY A 107 20.32 -20.50 -1.14
C GLY A 107 18.89 -20.44 -1.70
N TRP A 108 17.92 -20.00 -0.89
CA TRP A 108 16.50 -19.92 -1.22
C TRP A 108 16.24 -19.05 -2.43
N SER A 109 17.01 -17.98 -2.63
CA SER A 109 16.89 -17.08 -3.79
C SER A 109 16.75 -17.80 -5.13
N GLN A 110 17.44 -18.94 -5.31
CA GLN A 110 17.44 -19.73 -6.53
C GLN A 110 16.63 -21.04 -6.41
N LYS A 111 16.03 -21.33 -5.26
CA LYS A 111 15.17 -22.51 -5.10
C LYS A 111 13.80 -22.24 -5.70
N PRO A 112 13.23 -23.21 -6.43
CA PRO A 112 11.81 -23.16 -6.77
C PRO A 112 10.94 -23.09 -5.51
N LEU A 113 9.81 -22.39 -5.58
CA LEU A 113 8.90 -22.17 -4.46
C LEU A 113 8.50 -23.48 -3.76
N GLY A 114 8.20 -24.53 -4.51
CA GLY A 114 7.84 -25.85 -3.95
C GLY A 114 8.99 -26.58 -3.26
N GLN A 115 10.22 -26.08 -3.36
CA GLN A 115 11.42 -26.66 -2.75
C GLN A 115 11.91 -25.86 -1.54
N VAL A 116 11.37 -24.68 -1.26
CA VAL A 116 11.70 -23.92 -0.05
C VAL A 116 11.29 -24.72 1.19
N GLU A 117 12.11 -24.67 2.25
CA GLU A 117 12.06 -25.61 3.37
C GLU A 117 11.26 -25.11 4.57
N HIS A 118 11.01 -23.80 4.64
CA HIS A 118 10.23 -23.18 5.69
C HIS A 118 9.34 -22.08 5.12
N ALA A 119 8.23 -21.82 5.79
CA ALA A 119 7.52 -20.56 5.65
C ALA A 119 8.43 -19.39 6.05
N VAL A 120 8.10 -18.19 5.58
CA VAL A 120 8.81 -16.94 5.88
C VAL A 120 7.98 -16.08 6.83
N ILE A 121 8.65 -15.29 7.65
CA ILE A 121 7.98 -14.28 8.51
C ILE A 121 7.42 -13.13 7.64
N PRO A 122 6.33 -12.45 8.06
CA PRO A 122 5.75 -11.32 7.30
C PRO A 122 6.80 -10.23 6.98
N HIS A 123 7.49 -9.72 8.00
CA HIS A 123 8.53 -8.69 7.83
C HIS A 123 9.88 -9.22 7.30
N TYR A 124 9.89 -10.24 6.43
CA TYR A 124 11.12 -10.84 5.92
C TYR A 124 12.04 -9.78 5.30
N MET A 125 11.49 -8.81 4.56
CA MET A 125 12.31 -7.80 3.87
C MET A 125 13.03 -6.87 4.84
N THR A 126 12.37 -6.45 5.92
CA THR A 126 12.89 -5.45 6.87
C THR A 126 13.53 -6.07 8.11
N ALA A 127 13.34 -7.37 8.38
CA ALA A 127 13.92 -8.04 9.54
C ALA A 127 15.42 -8.33 9.35
N ILE A 128 16.27 -7.41 9.82
CA ILE A 128 17.74 -7.52 9.76
C ILE A 128 18.29 -8.54 10.77
N LYS A 129 17.62 -8.68 11.93
CA LYS A 129 18.02 -9.59 13.02
C LYS A 129 17.22 -10.90 13.06
N SER A 130 16.83 -11.42 11.89
CA SER A 130 16.09 -12.67 11.77
C SER A 130 16.75 -13.60 10.75
N CYS A 131 16.63 -14.91 10.97
CA CYS A 131 16.94 -15.92 9.97
C CYS A 131 15.87 -16.01 8.86
N GLY A 132 14.76 -15.27 8.99
CA GLY A 132 13.69 -15.16 8.00
C GLY A 132 12.67 -16.30 8.01
N ALA A 133 12.96 -17.42 8.66
CA ALA A 133 12.06 -18.57 8.74
C ALA A 133 10.97 -18.41 9.81
N LYS A 134 9.75 -18.81 9.49
CA LYS A 134 8.61 -18.94 10.42
C LYS A 134 8.45 -20.41 10.82
N VAL A 135 9.19 -20.84 11.84
CA VAL A 135 9.17 -22.22 12.34
C VAL A 135 7.80 -22.55 12.93
N GLY A 136 7.29 -23.75 12.64
CA GLY A 136 5.99 -24.21 13.15
C GLY A 136 4.77 -23.57 12.47
N TRP A 137 4.97 -22.86 11.35
CA TRP A 137 3.86 -22.38 10.55
C TRP A 137 2.99 -23.55 10.06
N ALA A 138 1.68 -23.36 10.14
CA ALA A 138 0.68 -24.25 9.55
C ALA A 138 -0.46 -23.40 8.98
N PRO A 139 -1.14 -23.87 7.91
CA PRO A 139 -2.23 -23.12 7.31
C PRO A 139 -3.46 -23.03 8.23
N GLY A 140 -3.64 -23.97 9.16
CA GLY A 140 -4.71 -23.94 10.16
C GLY A 140 -6.05 -24.51 9.67
N GLY A 141 -6.96 -24.79 10.61
CA GLY A 141 -8.33 -25.23 10.32
C GLY A 141 -8.42 -26.44 9.38
N ILE A 142 -9.34 -26.40 8.42
CA ILE A 142 -9.51 -27.44 7.40
C ILE A 142 -8.29 -27.54 6.47
N TYR A 143 -7.53 -26.46 6.30
CA TYR A 143 -6.43 -26.39 5.32
C TYR A 143 -5.22 -27.24 5.72
N ASN A 144 -5.09 -27.60 7.00
CA ASN A 144 -4.12 -28.60 7.45
C ASN A 144 -4.27 -29.95 6.73
N ALA A 145 -5.47 -30.29 6.24
CA ALA A 145 -5.73 -31.50 5.46
C ALA A 145 -5.42 -31.33 3.96
N SER A 146 -5.52 -30.11 3.40
CA SER A 146 -5.18 -29.84 2.00
C SER A 146 -3.68 -29.65 1.77
N ASN A 147 -2.96 -29.20 2.78
CA ASN A 147 -1.50 -29.04 2.79
C ASN A 147 -0.90 -29.74 4.03
N PRO A 148 -0.96 -31.08 4.11
CA PRO A 148 -0.46 -31.83 5.26
C PRO A 148 1.07 -31.76 5.36
N GLU A 149 1.58 -31.96 6.58
CA GLU A 149 3.01 -32.24 6.80
C GLU A 149 3.40 -33.56 6.13
N ASP A 150 4.52 -33.55 5.41
CA ASP A 150 5.16 -34.76 4.90
C ASP A 150 5.91 -35.53 6.01
N SER A 151 6.54 -36.65 5.64
CA SER A 151 7.30 -37.48 6.60
C SER A 151 8.49 -36.77 7.25
N ASN A 152 8.92 -35.63 6.71
CA ASN A 152 10.00 -34.81 7.25
C ASN A 152 9.47 -33.59 8.03
N GLY A 153 8.15 -33.52 8.27
CA GLY A 153 7.52 -32.36 8.91
C GLY A 153 7.48 -31.12 8.02
N LYS A 154 7.61 -31.28 6.70
CA LYS A 154 7.59 -30.18 5.73
C LYS A 154 6.20 -30.03 5.09
N ARG A 155 5.77 -28.79 4.87
CA ARG A 155 4.58 -28.43 4.09
C ARG A 155 4.96 -27.74 2.78
N ASP A 156 3.98 -27.52 1.91
CA ASP A 156 4.14 -26.67 0.74
C ASP A 156 3.98 -25.19 1.15
N TYR A 157 5.06 -24.42 1.10
CA TYR A 157 5.08 -23.00 1.49
C TYR A 157 4.92 -22.03 0.32
N THR A 158 4.56 -22.53 -0.87
CA THR A 158 4.46 -21.72 -2.10
C THR A 158 3.53 -20.51 -1.91
N GLY A 159 2.33 -20.72 -1.33
CA GLY A 159 1.38 -19.63 -1.05
C GLY A 159 1.97 -18.57 -0.11
N ASN A 160 2.52 -19.01 1.01
CA ASN A 160 3.17 -18.15 2.00
C ASN A 160 4.31 -17.29 1.44
N ILE A 161 5.12 -17.83 0.52
CA ILE A 161 6.24 -17.10 -0.08
C ILE A 161 5.77 -16.15 -1.19
N ILE A 162 4.79 -16.52 -2.02
CA ILE A 162 4.17 -15.57 -2.96
C ILE A 162 3.51 -14.44 -2.16
N GLY A 163 2.87 -14.77 -1.04
CA GLY A 163 2.28 -13.79 -0.14
C GLY A 163 3.30 -12.82 0.45
N LEU A 164 4.51 -13.28 0.78
CA LEU A 164 5.58 -12.37 1.20
C LEU A 164 5.89 -11.34 0.11
N TRP A 165 5.84 -11.71 -1.17
CA TRP A 165 6.09 -10.75 -2.23
C TRP A 165 4.95 -9.75 -2.43
N ALA A 166 3.72 -10.14 -2.11
CA ALA A 166 2.60 -9.20 -2.05
C ALA A 166 2.78 -8.21 -0.91
N ASP A 167 3.23 -8.67 0.25
CA ASP A 167 3.60 -7.84 1.40
C ASP A 167 4.78 -6.89 1.09
N ALA A 168 5.85 -7.41 0.47
CA ALA A 168 7.10 -6.70 0.21
C ALA A 168 6.99 -5.41 -0.62
N VAL A 169 5.85 -5.15 -1.26
CA VAL A 169 5.58 -3.89 -1.96
C VAL A 169 5.61 -2.71 -0.98
N ASP A 170 5.13 -2.92 0.25
CA ASP A 170 5.21 -1.94 1.34
C ASP A 170 6.65 -1.60 1.78
N ALA A 171 7.63 -2.43 1.41
CA ALA A 171 9.03 -2.23 1.71
C ALA A 171 9.80 -1.48 0.60
N GLU A 172 9.14 -1.04 -0.48
CA GLU A 172 9.74 -0.28 -1.57
C GLU A 172 9.87 1.21 -1.20
N VAL A 173 10.62 1.49 -0.13
CA VAL A 173 10.87 2.84 0.42
C VAL A 173 11.43 3.84 -0.60
N ASP A 174 12.06 3.33 -1.67
CA ASP A 174 12.59 4.15 -2.75
C ASP A 174 11.50 4.63 -3.74
N ASP A 175 10.24 4.20 -3.58
CA ASP A 175 9.14 4.71 -4.40
C ASP A 175 8.82 6.18 -4.09
N THR A 176 9.06 6.61 -2.86
CA THR A 176 8.83 8.00 -2.42
C THR A 176 10.04 8.55 -1.69
N HIS A 177 10.73 9.47 -2.35
CA HIS A 177 11.73 10.34 -1.76
C HIS A 177 11.19 11.76 -1.70
N LEU A 178 11.31 12.39 -0.54
CA LEU A 178 10.95 13.78 -0.32
C LEU A 178 12.19 14.63 -0.09
N TRP A 179 12.05 15.91 -0.35
CA TRP A 179 13.06 16.93 -0.03
C TRP A 179 12.36 18.21 0.39
N ILE A 180 13.10 19.08 1.09
CA ILE A 180 12.60 20.37 1.56
C ILE A 180 12.83 21.41 0.47
N ARG A 181 11.76 22.05 0.02
CA ARG A 181 11.82 23.14 -0.98
C ARG A 181 11.36 24.45 -0.35
N PRO A 182 12.24 25.44 -0.20
CA PRO A 182 11.85 26.76 0.31
C PRO A 182 10.80 27.46 -0.56
N THR A 183 10.72 27.15 -1.86
CA THR A 183 9.84 27.81 -2.82
C THR A 183 8.44 27.22 -2.94
N SER A 184 8.20 25.97 -2.53
CA SER A 184 6.86 25.37 -2.58
C SER A 184 5.88 26.04 -1.61
N VAL A 185 6.39 26.71 -0.58
CA VAL A 185 5.63 27.52 0.38
C VAL A 185 5.04 28.80 -0.27
N GLY A 186 5.68 29.33 -1.33
CA GLY A 186 5.26 30.56 -2.01
C GLY A 186 4.34 30.35 -3.22
N GLY A 187 4.30 29.13 -3.77
CA GLY A 187 3.61 28.83 -5.04
C GLY A 187 2.11 28.52 -4.95
N GLN A 188 1.54 28.44 -3.74
CA GLN A 188 0.11 28.12 -3.57
C GLN A 188 -0.71 29.38 -3.26
N GLY A 189 -1.52 29.78 -4.23
CA GLY A 189 -2.31 31.01 -4.29
C GLY A 189 -3.46 31.16 -3.29
N LEU A 190 -3.38 30.58 -2.09
CA LEU A 190 -4.32 30.85 -0.99
C LEU A 190 -3.87 32.01 -0.09
N ILE A 191 -2.73 32.64 -0.39
CA ILE A 191 -2.22 33.78 0.37
C ILE A 191 -1.91 34.98 -0.53
N LYS A 192 -2.41 35.08 -1.77
CA LYS A 192 -2.07 36.26 -2.61
C LYS A 192 -2.59 37.59 -2.04
N ASP A 193 -3.72 37.58 -1.34
CA ASP A 193 -4.25 38.79 -0.67
C ASP A 193 -3.68 39.03 0.74
N THR A 194 -2.95 38.06 1.33
CA THR A 194 -2.32 38.25 2.67
C THR A 194 -0.78 38.33 2.58
N VAL A 195 -0.19 37.96 1.45
CA VAL A 195 1.25 37.96 1.18
C VAL A 195 1.76 39.36 0.83
N ASP A 196 1.00 40.18 0.11
CA ASP A 196 1.44 41.55 -0.22
C ASP A 196 1.65 42.42 1.03
N ASP A 197 0.93 42.16 2.13
CA ASP A 197 1.14 42.83 3.43
C ASP A 197 2.16 42.11 4.33
N ALA A 198 2.54 40.86 4.04
CA ALA A 198 3.46 40.06 4.85
C ALA A 198 4.90 39.97 4.28
N ILE A 199 5.09 40.32 3.00
CA ILE A 199 6.39 40.28 2.32
C ILE A 199 7.40 41.25 2.93
N ASP A 200 6.98 42.42 3.42
CA ASP A 200 7.93 43.43 3.90
C ASP A 200 8.56 43.15 5.28
N LEU A 201 8.15 42.08 6.00
CA LEU A 201 8.81 41.72 7.28
C LEU A 201 8.58 40.27 7.78
N GLY A 202 7.71 39.47 7.14
CA GLY A 202 7.15 38.25 7.73
C GLY A 202 7.81 36.92 7.31
N PHE A 203 8.36 36.83 6.09
CA PHE A 203 8.78 35.54 5.53
C PHE A 203 10.03 34.97 6.22
N GLY A 204 11.04 35.80 6.48
CA GLY A 204 12.20 35.38 7.24
C GLY A 204 11.84 34.99 8.68
N ALA A 205 10.90 35.68 9.32
CA ALA A 205 10.44 35.35 10.68
C ALA A 205 9.71 34.00 10.77
N LEU A 206 9.05 33.57 9.69
CA LEU A 206 8.41 32.26 9.55
C LEU A 206 9.42 31.14 9.31
N LEU A 207 10.52 31.42 8.61
CA LEU A 207 11.56 30.46 8.27
C LEU A 207 12.60 30.26 9.39
N ILE A 208 12.78 31.25 10.28
CA ILE A 208 13.71 31.20 11.43
C ILE A 208 13.61 29.88 12.21
N PRO A 209 12.43 29.40 12.63
CA PRO A 209 12.34 28.15 13.40
C PRO A 209 12.88 26.94 12.65
N PHE A 210 12.72 26.89 11.33
CA PHE A 210 13.08 25.74 10.49
C PHE A 210 14.55 25.77 10.10
N VAL A 211 15.08 26.93 9.72
CA VAL A 211 16.51 27.10 9.43
C VAL A 211 17.32 26.92 10.71
N CYS A 212 16.85 27.44 11.85
CA CYS A 212 17.49 27.19 13.13
C CYS A 212 17.41 25.73 13.57
N LEU A 213 16.33 25.00 13.26
CA LEU A 213 16.26 23.56 13.52
C LEU A 213 17.21 22.76 12.62
N TRP A 214 17.31 23.13 11.33
CA TRP A 214 18.21 22.48 10.37
C TRP A 214 19.68 22.72 10.71
N GLU A 215 20.07 23.96 11.01
CA GLU A 215 21.44 24.28 11.42
C GLU A 215 21.78 23.73 12.79
N PHE A 216 20.81 23.58 13.68
CA PHE A 216 20.99 22.88 14.95
C PHE A 216 21.26 21.38 14.77
N LEU A 217 20.62 20.74 13.78
CA LEU A 217 20.79 19.31 13.51
C LEU A 217 22.00 18.99 12.62
N PHE A 218 22.39 19.90 11.72
CA PHE A 218 23.32 19.60 10.63
C PHE A 218 24.38 20.69 10.35
N GLY A 219 24.41 21.81 11.10
CA GLY A 219 25.26 22.97 10.83
C GLY A 219 25.76 23.73 12.07
N ASP A 220 26.11 25.01 11.90
CA ASP A 220 26.49 25.92 12.99
C ASP A 220 25.29 26.79 13.35
N ALA A 221 24.61 26.47 14.45
CA ALA A 221 23.36 27.10 14.88
C ALA A 221 23.45 28.62 15.21
N SER A 222 24.63 29.24 15.07
CA SER A 222 24.86 30.64 15.44
C SER A 222 24.49 31.66 14.36
N THR A 223 24.20 31.24 13.12
CA THR A 223 23.86 32.15 12.01
C THR A 223 22.46 31.94 11.41
N CYS A 224 21.66 31.05 12.01
CA CYS A 224 20.40 30.58 11.43
C CYS A 224 19.33 31.64 11.19
N ASP A 225 19.33 32.73 11.95
CA ASP A 225 18.43 33.85 11.75
C ASP A 225 18.82 34.70 10.53
N VAL A 226 20.12 34.91 10.34
CA VAL A 226 20.69 35.57 9.17
C VAL A 226 20.51 34.71 7.91
N ASP A 227 20.70 33.40 8.02
CA ASP A 227 20.54 32.47 6.90
C ASP A 227 19.06 32.29 6.51
N ALA A 228 18.13 32.34 7.45
CA ALA A 228 16.69 32.39 7.17
C ALA A 228 16.27 33.65 6.42
N MET A 229 16.82 34.81 6.81
CA MET A 229 16.57 36.08 6.14
C MET A 229 17.19 36.12 4.74
N ASN A 230 18.41 35.60 4.57
CA ASN A 230 19.06 35.46 3.27
C ASN A 230 18.32 34.50 2.32
N LEU A 231 17.66 33.48 2.86
CA LEU A 231 16.85 32.54 2.10
C LEU A 231 15.54 33.19 1.64
N ALA A 232 14.92 34.00 2.52
CA ALA A 232 13.74 34.80 2.20
C ALA A 232 14.04 35.84 1.11
N ASP A 233 15.17 36.54 1.17
CA ASP A 233 15.58 37.56 0.17
C ASP A 233 15.89 36.96 -1.22
N LYS A 234 16.18 35.66 -1.31
CA LYS A 234 16.45 34.96 -2.58
C LYS A 234 15.19 34.42 -3.26
N ALA A 235 14.05 34.42 -2.56
CA ALA A 235 12.77 33.90 -3.04
C ALA A 235 11.93 35.03 -3.70
N ASN A 236 12.45 35.64 -4.76
CA ASN A 236 11.67 36.56 -5.62
C ASN A 236 11.08 35.76 -6.80
N PRO A 237 9.77 35.88 -7.11
CA PRO A 237 9.06 34.90 -7.93
C PRO A 237 9.22 35.21 -9.43
N LEU A 238 9.69 34.20 -10.17
CA LEU A 238 9.54 34.13 -11.62
C LEU A 238 9.07 32.71 -11.98
N ASP A 239 7.85 32.67 -12.49
CA ASP A 239 6.94 31.52 -12.66
C ASP A 239 7.43 30.34 -13.55
N ASP A 240 8.69 30.29 -13.97
CA ASP A 240 9.24 29.16 -14.74
C ASP A 240 10.60 28.64 -14.21
N ILE A 241 11.16 29.27 -13.18
CA ILE A 241 12.47 28.90 -12.61
C ILE A 241 12.32 28.07 -11.32
N GLU A 242 11.14 28.08 -10.71
CA GLU A 242 10.93 27.42 -9.42
C GLU A 242 11.00 25.89 -9.50
N GLY A 243 10.80 25.26 -10.66
CA GLY A 243 11.05 23.83 -10.84
C GLY A 243 12.54 23.44 -10.86
N LEU A 244 13.45 24.41 -11.01
CA LEU A 244 14.90 24.21 -11.15
C LEU A 244 15.68 24.39 -9.85
N ILE A 245 15.08 25.00 -8.82
CA ILE A 245 15.76 25.19 -7.54
C ILE A 245 15.84 23.83 -6.82
N PRO A 246 17.06 23.30 -6.57
CA PRO A 246 17.20 22.03 -5.89
C PRO A 246 16.68 22.15 -4.46
N GLY A 247 15.84 21.21 -4.05
CA GLY A 247 15.51 21.02 -2.64
C GLY A 247 16.71 20.49 -1.85
N VAL A 248 16.61 20.58 -0.52
CA VAL A 248 17.65 20.13 0.40
C VAL A 248 17.19 18.86 1.10
N GLY A 249 18.13 17.92 1.27
CA GLY A 249 17.88 16.64 1.93
C GLY A 249 17.31 15.57 1.01
N ASP A 250 17.24 14.36 1.55
CA ASP A 250 16.62 13.20 0.95
C ASP A 250 15.95 12.42 2.08
N ILE A 251 14.62 12.40 2.07
CA ILE A 251 13.78 11.84 3.13
C ILE A 251 12.95 10.74 2.50
N SER A 252 13.24 9.49 2.85
CA SER A 252 12.43 8.33 2.47
C SER A 252 12.15 7.47 3.70
N GLY A 253 11.17 6.60 3.59
CA GLY A 253 10.82 5.66 4.64
C GLY A 253 9.40 5.13 4.51
N ASP A 254 9.10 4.12 5.33
CA ASP A 254 7.85 3.36 5.33
C ASP A 254 6.60 4.28 5.31
N MET A 255 6.64 5.41 6.03
CA MET A 255 5.51 6.36 6.11
C MET A 255 5.10 6.98 4.76
N PHE A 256 5.98 6.98 3.76
CA PHE A 256 5.73 7.61 2.45
C PHE A 256 5.49 6.60 1.33
N VAL A 257 5.73 5.31 1.56
CA VAL A 257 5.46 4.25 0.57
C VAL A 257 3.97 4.19 0.28
N GLY A 258 3.14 4.27 1.33
CA GLY A 258 1.68 4.20 1.22
C GLY A 258 1.02 5.27 0.35
N MET A 259 1.72 6.29 -0.13
CA MET A 259 1.13 7.34 -1.00
C MET A 259 0.65 6.79 -2.36
N TRP A 260 1.21 5.67 -2.81
CA TRP A 260 0.88 5.02 -4.09
C TRP A 260 -0.19 3.92 -3.99
N HIS A 261 -0.76 3.74 -2.80
CA HIS A 261 -1.59 2.56 -2.45
C HIS A 261 -3.10 2.85 -2.49
N HIS A 262 -3.46 4.05 -2.94
CA HIS A 262 -4.84 4.53 -2.94
C HIS A 262 -5.46 4.53 -4.32
N ILE A 263 -6.78 4.42 -4.36
CA ILE A 263 -7.57 4.65 -5.57
C ILE A 263 -8.91 5.27 -5.20
N LYS A 264 -9.13 6.51 -5.58
CA LYS A 264 -10.30 7.27 -5.15
C LYS A 264 -11.57 6.79 -5.88
N MET A 265 -12.44 6.11 -5.14
CA MET A 265 -13.75 5.61 -5.57
C MET A 265 -14.91 6.24 -4.78
N MET A 266 -14.60 7.07 -3.78
CA MET A 266 -15.57 7.70 -2.88
C MET A 266 -15.45 9.23 -2.89
N GLY A 267 -16.51 9.90 -2.43
CA GLY A 267 -16.59 11.37 -2.39
C GLY A 267 -16.98 12.02 -3.73
N PRO A 268 -17.34 13.31 -3.71
CA PRO A 268 -17.66 14.07 -4.92
C PRO A 268 -16.37 14.47 -5.65
N GLY A 269 -16.25 14.08 -6.92
CA GLY A 269 -15.22 14.58 -7.83
C GLY A 269 -13.80 14.11 -7.50
N ALA A 270 -13.08 13.69 -8.54
CA ALA A 270 -11.62 13.66 -8.54
C ALA A 270 -11.19 14.84 -9.42
N SER A 271 -10.31 15.71 -8.93
CA SER A 271 -9.68 16.75 -9.77
C SER A 271 -8.58 16.21 -10.67
N ASN A 272 -8.32 14.89 -10.62
CA ASN A 272 -7.26 14.26 -11.39
C ASN A 272 -7.30 14.61 -12.88
N GLU A 273 -6.26 15.31 -13.32
CA GLU A 273 -6.00 15.65 -14.70
C GLU A 273 -4.95 14.74 -15.38
N ASN A 274 -4.35 13.82 -14.60
CA ASN A 274 -3.21 13.03 -15.03
C ASN A 274 -3.53 11.55 -15.32
N ASP A 275 -4.60 11.00 -14.72
CA ASP A 275 -5.07 9.64 -15.00
C ASP A 275 -6.58 9.57 -15.11
N ASP A 276 -7.09 8.42 -15.55
CA ASP A 276 -8.50 8.11 -15.57
C ASP A 276 -9.10 7.95 -14.15
N ARG A 277 -8.25 7.74 -13.14
CA ARG A 277 -8.61 7.62 -11.72
C ARG A 277 -7.57 8.27 -10.83
N GLN A 278 -7.99 8.91 -9.76
CA GLN A 278 -7.08 9.56 -8.81
C GLN A 278 -6.53 8.55 -7.79
N GLY A 279 -5.25 8.62 -7.47
CA GLY A 279 -4.70 8.02 -6.25
C GLY A 279 -4.96 8.92 -5.03
N LEU A 280 -3.96 9.05 -4.17
CA LEU A 280 -4.00 9.95 -3.02
C LEU A 280 -3.87 11.42 -3.46
N LEU A 281 -4.74 12.27 -2.93
CA LEU A 281 -4.61 13.73 -2.94
C LEU A 281 -5.23 14.23 -1.64
N PHE A 282 -4.42 14.81 -0.75
CA PHE A 282 -4.86 15.08 0.62
C PHE A 282 -6.03 16.05 0.69
N GLU A 283 -6.09 17.04 -0.22
CA GLU A 283 -7.17 18.04 -0.27
C GLU A 283 -8.55 17.43 -0.49
N GLU A 284 -8.59 16.25 -1.10
CA GLU A 284 -9.84 15.57 -1.44
C GLU A 284 -9.94 14.17 -0.85
N ALA A 285 -9.12 13.89 0.17
CA ALA A 285 -9.09 12.62 0.88
C ALA A 285 -10.39 12.35 1.64
N GLY A 286 -10.73 11.07 1.79
CA GLY A 286 -11.79 10.61 2.68
C GLY A 286 -13.12 10.30 1.97
N PRO A 287 -14.06 9.64 2.67
CA PRO A 287 -15.26 9.06 2.09
C PRO A 287 -16.23 10.09 1.47
N TYR A 288 -16.11 11.36 1.85
CA TYR A 288 -16.93 12.46 1.37
C TYR A 288 -16.12 13.53 0.63
N GLY A 289 -14.87 13.23 0.25
CA GLY A 289 -13.92 14.25 -0.23
C GLY A 289 -13.61 15.30 0.82
N LEU A 290 -13.65 14.91 2.10
CA LEU A 290 -13.43 15.77 3.26
C LEU A 290 -12.29 15.16 4.09
N PRO A 291 -11.12 15.83 4.12
CA PRO A 291 -9.99 15.35 4.90
C PRO A 291 -10.32 15.36 6.40
N ASP A 292 -9.81 14.37 7.13
CA ASP A 292 -9.92 14.32 8.59
C ASP A 292 -8.95 15.32 9.25
N PRO A 293 -9.11 15.74 10.53
CA PRO A 293 -8.13 16.57 11.22
C PRO A 293 -6.69 16.04 11.19
N LEU A 294 -6.47 14.72 11.13
CA LEU A 294 -5.12 14.18 10.93
C LEU A 294 -4.57 14.54 9.55
N ASP A 295 -5.35 14.31 8.48
CA ASP A 295 -4.96 14.68 7.11
C ASP A 295 -4.68 16.19 7.01
N PHE A 296 -5.53 17.04 7.61
CA PHE A 296 -5.29 18.49 7.68
C PHE A 296 -4.01 18.86 8.42
N THR A 297 -3.71 18.17 9.52
CA THR A 297 -2.47 18.41 10.28
C THR A 297 -1.25 18.00 9.45
N MET A 298 -1.34 16.90 8.70
CA MET A 298 -0.28 16.46 7.78
C MET A 298 -0.08 17.47 6.63
N MET A 299 -1.17 17.98 6.03
CA MET A 299 -1.13 19.05 5.04
C MET A 299 -0.36 20.26 5.55
N ALA A 300 -0.82 20.84 6.66
CA ALA A 300 -0.17 22.01 7.25
C ALA A 300 1.32 21.75 7.60
N ALA A 301 1.65 20.56 8.11
CA ALA A 301 3.03 20.23 8.47
C ALA A 301 3.93 20.11 7.23
N PHE A 302 3.47 19.45 6.17
CA PHE A 302 4.24 19.28 4.93
C PHE A 302 4.35 20.59 4.14
N ASP A 303 3.31 21.42 4.13
CA ASP A 303 3.33 22.74 3.52
C ASP A 303 4.33 23.66 4.21
N VAL A 304 4.28 23.73 5.53
CA VAL A 304 5.20 24.54 6.33
C VAL A 304 6.64 24.05 6.19
N ALA A 305 6.85 22.74 6.11
CA ALA A 305 8.17 22.15 5.87
C ALA A 305 8.63 22.26 4.41
N GLY A 306 7.77 22.70 3.47
CA GLY A 306 8.05 22.70 2.05
C GLY A 306 8.35 21.30 1.49
N MET A 307 7.80 20.24 2.10
CA MET A 307 8.08 18.86 1.70
C MET A 307 7.42 18.54 0.37
N SER A 308 8.24 18.30 -0.64
CA SER A 308 7.82 17.95 -1.99
C SER A 308 8.39 16.59 -2.37
N VAL A 309 7.77 15.93 -3.35
CA VAL A 309 8.38 14.77 -4.02
C VAL A 309 9.72 15.20 -4.65
N ASN A 310 10.73 14.35 -4.55
CA ASN A 310 11.99 14.43 -5.27
C ASN A 310 11.93 13.46 -6.45
N HIS A 311 11.60 13.98 -7.63
CA HIS A 311 11.33 13.19 -8.82
C HIS A 311 12.49 12.27 -9.22
N ASP A 312 13.73 12.78 -9.16
CA ASP A 312 14.90 12.04 -9.65
C ASP A 312 15.30 10.88 -8.73
N LYS A 313 14.86 10.92 -7.47
CA LYS A 313 15.10 9.86 -6.48
C LYS A 313 13.91 8.92 -6.33
N SER A 314 12.70 9.43 -6.47
CA SER A 314 11.45 8.68 -6.31
C SER A 314 11.18 7.77 -7.48
N LEU A 315 11.35 6.46 -7.28
CA LEU A 315 11.08 5.48 -8.33
C LEU A 315 9.60 5.42 -8.71
N GLY A 316 8.68 5.69 -7.78
CA GLY A 316 7.24 5.65 -8.00
C GLY A 316 6.78 6.60 -9.12
N THR A 317 7.42 7.78 -9.24
CA THR A 317 7.13 8.75 -10.30
C THR A 317 7.37 8.19 -11.70
N GLY A 318 8.30 7.24 -11.86
CA GLY A 318 8.53 6.56 -13.15
C GLY A 318 7.81 5.22 -13.26
N ARG A 319 7.70 4.47 -12.15
CA ARG A 319 7.11 3.12 -12.12
C ARG A 319 5.61 3.15 -12.40
N TYR A 320 4.91 4.14 -11.86
CA TYR A 320 3.44 4.14 -11.82
C TYR A 320 2.78 5.05 -12.86
N GLN A 321 3.55 5.83 -13.62
CA GLN A 321 3.04 6.54 -14.80
C GLN A 321 2.99 5.60 -16.01
N ILE A 322 1.81 5.09 -16.34
CA ILE A 322 1.61 4.06 -17.36
C ILE A 322 1.51 4.67 -18.76
N THR A 323 2.43 4.29 -19.64
CA THR A 323 2.36 4.60 -21.07
C THR A 323 2.24 3.33 -21.91
N GLY A 324 1.65 3.45 -23.11
CA GLY A 324 1.47 2.32 -24.03
C GLY A 324 0.63 1.21 -23.42
N SER A 325 -0.49 1.55 -22.79
CA SER A 325 -1.46 0.63 -22.22
C SER A 325 -1.94 -0.42 -23.23
N ASP A 326 -1.86 -1.68 -22.83
CA ASP A 326 -2.33 -2.86 -23.58
C ASP A 326 -3.49 -3.58 -22.88
N ASP A 327 -3.87 -3.09 -21.71
CA ASP A 327 -4.96 -3.58 -20.88
C ASP A 327 -6.34 -2.95 -21.22
N GLY A 328 -6.37 -1.97 -22.12
CA GLY A 328 -7.58 -1.31 -22.59
C GLY A 328 -8.06 -0.16 -21.70
N GLN A 329 -7.26 0.25 -20.70
CA GLN A 329 -7.47 1.47 -19.93
C GLN A 329 -6.60 2.61 -20.51
N PRO A 330 -6.94 3.89 -20.33
CA PRO A 330 -6.12 5.01 -20.81
C PRO A 330 -4.68 5.01 -20.27
N ASP A 331 -3.80 5.70 -20.97
CA ASP A 331 -2.45 6.02 -20.49
C ASP A 331 -2.50 7.15 -19.46
N THR A 332 -1.55 7.12 -18.53
CA THR A 332 -1.21 8.27 -17.69
C THR A 332 -0.67 9.40 -18.56
N LYS A 333 -1.10 10.63 -18.27
CA LYS A 333 -0.49 11.85 -18.80
C LYS A 333 0.84 12.06 -18.06
N VAL A 334 1.93 11.65 -18.71
CA VAL A 334 3.27 11.73 -18.15
C VAL A 334 3.62 13.14 -17.71
N ARG A 335 3.88 13.28 -16.42
CA ARG A 335 4.30 14.49 -15.74
C ARG A 335 5.79 14.68 -15.82
N SER A 336 6.20 15.93 -16.00
CA SER A 336 7.58 16.36 -15.93
C SER A 336 8.12 16.37 -14.49
N LYS A 337 9.44 16.47 -14.37
CA LYS A 337 10.11 16.73 -13.10
C LYS A 337 9.52 17.95 -12.37
N SER A 338 9.25 19.05 -13.07
CA SER A 338 8.69 20.24 -12.41
C SER A 338 7.29 19.98 -11.87
N GLN A 339 6.44 19.26 -12.59
CA GLN A 339 5.07 18.95 -12.15
C GLN A 339 5.03 18.08 -10.89
N TRP A 340 5.96 17.14 -10.74
CA TRP A 340 6.06 16.32 -9.52
C TRP A 340 6.61 17.08 -8.32
N GLN A 341 7.47 18.07 -8.55
CA GLN A 341 8.22 18.74 -7.50
C GLN A 341 7.65 20.12 -7.13
N PHE A 342 6.73 20.68 -7.93
CA PHE A 342 6.29 22.07 -7.78
C PHE A 342 5.51 22.27 -6.47
N THR A 343 4.51 21.42 -6.25
CA THR A 343 3.69 21.43 -5.04
C THR A 343 4.34 20.63 -3.92
N THR A 344 3.97 20.95 -2.68
CA THR A 344 4.19 20.05 -1.56
C THR A 344 3.43 18.73 -1.77
N ILE A 345 3.90 17.66 -1.12
CA ILE A 345 3.42 16.29 -1.33
C ILE A 345 1.89 16.18 -1.18
N THR A 346 1.29 17.01 -0.34
CA THR A 346 -0.13 17.04 -0.02
C THR A 346 -1.03 17.54 -1.15
N HIS A 347 -0.47 18.35 -2.04
CA HIS A 347 -1.19 18.90 -3.20
C HIS A 347 -0.71 18.26 -4.51
N THR A 348 0.18 17.27 -4.42
CA THR A 348 0.61 16.47 -5.55
C THR A 348 -0.32 15.26 -5.67
N PRO A 349 -1.12 15.12 -6.74
CA PRO A 349 -1.94 13.94 -6.93
C PRO A 349 -1.06 12.73 -7.25
N PHE A 350 -1.25 11.62 -6.53
CA PHE A 350 -0.53 10.37 -6.79
C PHE A 350 -1.27 9.51 -7.82
N GLU A 351 -0.51 8.62 -8.45
CA GLU A 351 -1.02 7.61 -9.38
C GLU A 351 -1.89 6.60 -8.61
N PRO A 352 -2.98 6.08 -9.19
CA PRO A 352 -3.86 5.12 -8.53
C PRO A 352 -3.19 3.74 -8.32
N VAL A 353 -3.62 3.00 -7.28
CA VAL A 353 -3.07 1.67 -6.93
C VAL A 353 -3.22 0.62 -8.03
N ASP A 354 -4.13 0.83 -8.97
CA ASP A 354 -4.27 -0.04 -10.13
C ASP A 354 -3.09 0.11 -11.11
N ASN A 355 -2.53 1.32 -11.28
CA ASN A 355 -1.26 1.55 -11.98
C ASN A 355 -0.09 0.83 -11.27
N LEU A 356 -0.04 0.84 -9.94
CA LEU A 356 0.92 0.04 -9.15
C LEU A 356 0.81 -1.45 -9.49
N GLY A 357 -0.41 -1.99 -9.50
CA GLY A 357 -0.64 -3.38 -9.89
C GLY A 357 -0.19 -3.70 -11.32
N LEU A 358 -0.45 -2.79 -12.27
CA LEU A 358 -0.04 -2.97 -13.66
C LEU A 358 1.47 -2.92 -13.85
N PHE A 359 2.18 -2.04 -13.14
CA PHE A 359 3.64 -1.98 -13.20
C PHE A 359 4.26 -3.35 -12.91
N GLY A 360 3.89 -3.96 -11.78
CA GLY A 360 4.41 -5.27 -11.42
C GLY A 360 3.98 -6.36 -12.39
N TRP A 361 2.72 -6.36 -12.83
CA TRP A 361 2.27 -7.31 -13.85
C TRP A 361 3.06 -7.20 -15.16
N ARG A 362 3.40 -5.98 -15.60
CA ARG A 362 4.25 -5.73 -16.76
C ARG A 362 5.65 -6.28 -16.58
N LYS A 363 6.24 -6.08 -15.41
CA LYS A 363 7.55 -6.65 -15.07
C LYS A 363 7.50 -8.17 -15.06
N PHE A 364 6.49 -8.74 -14.40
CA PHE A 364 6.27 -10.19 -14.33
C PHE A 364 6.15 -10.84 -15.71
N ARG A 365 5.37 -10.26 -16.62
CA ARG A 365 5.13 -10.85 -17.96
C ARG A 365 6.27 -10.62 -18.95
N THR A 366 7.06 -9.56 -18.82
CA THR A 366 8.07 -9.18 -19.81
C THR A 366 9.49 -9.62 -19.43
N GLU A 367 9.79 -9.80 -18.14
CA GLU A 367 11.10 -10.27 -17.73
C GLU A 367 11.26 -11.78 -17.95
N ALA A 368 12.39 -12.20 -18.52
CA ALA A 368 12.63 -13.58 -18.97
C ALA A 368 12.49 -14.64 -17.87
N ALA A 369 12.72 -14.27 -16.61
CA ALA A 369 12.61 -15.17 -15.46
C ALA A 369 11.19 -15.30 -14.91
N HIS A 370 10.25 -14.45 -15.34
CA HIS A 370 8.92 -14.31 -14.72
C HIS A 370 9.01 -14.28 -13.18
N SER A 371 9.87 -13.39 -12.68
CA SER A 371 10.22 -13.33 -11.25
C SER A 371 8.98 -13.19 -10.38
N VAL A 372 8.84 -14.06 -9.38
CA VAL A 372 7.68 -14.10 -8.49
C VAL A 372 7.55 -12.80 -7.70
N LYS A 373 8.66 -12.09 -7.46
CA LYS A 373 8.68 -10.76 -6.84
C LYS A 373 7.65 -9.82 -7.49
N PHE A 374 7.63 -9.78 -8.82
CA PHE A 374 6.75 -8.86 -9.55
C PHE A 374 5.29 -9.30 -9.62
N LEU A 375 5.00 -10.57 -9.29
CA LEU A 375 3.63 -11.02 -9.04
C LEU A 375 3.08 -10.43 -7.72
N GLY A 376 3.96 -9.98 -6.82
CA GLY A 376 3.59 -9.33 -5.57
C GLY A 376 2.73 -8.08 -5.76
N TRP A 377 3.16 -7.14 -6.60
CA TRP A 377 2.46 -5.87 -6.91
C TRP A 377 0.97 -6.04 -7.29
N PRO A 378 0.59 -6.84 -8.29
CA PRO A 378 -0.83 -7.02 -8.61
C PRO A 378 -1.60 -7.70 -7.47
N LEU A 379 -0.97 -8.58 -6.69
CA LEU A 379 -1.63 -9.21 -5.52
C LEU A 379 -1.80 -8.21 -4.37
N HIS A 380 -0.81 -7.34 -4.16
CA HIS A 380 -0.84 -6.24 -3.21
C HIS A 380 -1.96 -5.27 -3.54
N ALA A 381 -1.99 -4.74 -4.78
CA ALA A 381 -3.01 -3.82 -5.25
C ALA A 381 -4.43 -4.40 -5.16
N ILE A 382 -4.60 -5.70 -5.38
CA ILE A 382 -5.88 -6.40 -5.14
C ILE A 382 -6.25 -6.38 -3.65
N GLY A 383 -5.29 -6.57 -2.76
CA GLY A 383 -5.48 -6.45 -1.32
C GLY A 383 -5.88 -5.02 -0.92
N ASP A 384 -5.15 -4.00 -1.38
CA ASP A 384 -5.45 -2.60 -1.07
C ASP A 384 -6.85 -2.19 -1.54
N ALA A 385 -7.25 -2.66 -2.73
CA ALA A 385 -8.59 -2.42 -3.25
C ALA A 385 -9.73 -3.02 -2.39
N THR A 386 -9.42 -3.88 -1.41
CA THR A 386 -10.39 -4.38 -0.42
C THR A 386 -10.51 -3.52 0.83
N VAL A 387 -9.61 -2.56 1.04
CA VAL A 387 -9.57 -1.70 2.23
C VAL A 387 -10.36 -0.41 1.97
N PRO A 388 -11.38 -0.09 2.79
CA PRO A 388 -12.20 1.11 2.60
C PRO A 388 -11.42 2.44 2.57
N GLN A 389 -10.36 2.57 3.36
CA GLN A 389 -9.55 3.79 3.44
C GLN A 389 -8.65 3.97 2.21
N HIS A 390 -8.13 2.88 1.63
CA HIS A 390 -7.43 2.93 0.34
C HIS A 390 -8.36 3.39 -0.79
N VAL A 391 -9.61 2.92 -0.81
CA VAL A 391 -10.60 3.33 -1.83
C VAL A 391 -11.21 4.72 -1.60
N ALA A 392 -11.12 5.23 -0.37
CA ALA A 392 -11.46 6.61 -0.03
C ALA A 392 -10.26 7.56 -0.15
N ALA A 393 -9.10 7.06 -0.60
CA ALA A 393 -7.88 7.82 -0.79
C ALA A 393 -7.51 8.70 0.43
N THR A 394 -7.45 8.10 1.62
CA THR A 394 -7.11 8.83 2.87
C THR A 394 -6.08 8.09 3.70
N SER A 395 -5.20 8.84 4.37
CA SER A 395 -4.30 8.34 5.41
C SER A 395 -4.94 8.38 6.81
N ALA A 396 -6.13 8.97 6.93
CA ALA A 396 -6.88 9.14 8.17
C ALA A 396 -8.19 8.31 8.19
N TRP A 397 -9.26 8.82 8.82
CA TRP A 397 -10.56 8.11 8.96
C TRP A 397 -10.44 6.70 9.57
N GLY A 398 -9.49 6.55 10.48
CA GLY A 398 -9.15 5.32 11.17
C GLY A 398 -8.46 4.27 10.31
N HIS A 399 -7.79 4.67 9.23
CA HIS A 399 -7.01 3.79 8.35
C HIS A 399 -6.12 2.83 9.14
N ARG A 400 -5.14 3.35 9.89
CA ARG A 400 -4.22 2.49 10.63
C ARG A 400 -4.90 1.58 11.68
N PRO A 401 -5.74 2.09 12.58
CA PRO A 401 -6.41 1.22 13.54
C PRO A 401 -7.35 0.18 12.90
N PHE A 402 -7.94 0.47 11.73
CA PHE A 402 -8.71 -0.50 10.95
C PHE A 402 -7.81 -1.66 10.50
N GLU A 403 -6.68 -1.36 9.86
CA GLU A 403 -5.74 -2.37 9.37
C GLU A 403 -5.14 -3.24 10.49
N ASP A 404 -4.72 -2.61 11.59
CA ASP A 404 -4.23 -3.33 12.78
C ASP A 404 -5.32 -4.25 13.35
N ALA A 405 -6.59 -3.83 13.32
CA ALA A 405 -7.70 -4.67 13.76
C ALA A 405 -7.93 -5.85 12.81
N GLN A 406 -7.83 -5.64 11.49
CA GLN A 406 -7.95 -6.72 10.49
C GLN A 406 -6.84 -7.76 10.66
N GLU A 407 -5.61 -7.34 10.96
CA GLU A 407 -4.50 -8.26 11.25
C GLU A 407 -4.81 -9.14 12.48
N ILE A 408 -5.31 -8.54 13.58
CA ILE A 408 -5.71 -9.27 14.78
C ILE A 408 -6.87 -10.23 14.49
N LEU A 409 -7.85 -9.78 13.69
CA LEU A 409 -9.04 -10.55 13.37
C LEU A 409 -8.82 -11.59 12.27
N TRP A 410 -7.63 -11.66 11.66
CA TRP A 410 -7.40 -12.47 10.48
C TRP A 410 -7.82 -13.94 10.65
N SER A 411 -7.53 -14.55 11.81
CA SER A 411 -7.97 -15.92 12.12
C SER A 411 -9.51 -16.06 12.14
N SER A 412 -10.21 -15.05 12.64
CA SER A 412 -11.68 -15.00 12.68
C SER A 412 -12.25 -14.73 11.29
N ILE A 413 -11.67 -13.81 10.53
CA ILE A 413 -12.06 -13.49 9.15
C ILE A 413 -11.99 -14.74 8.28
N ARG A 414 -10.94 -15.55 8.40
CA ARG A 414 -10.79 -16.82 7.66
C ARG A 414 -11.49 -18.02 8.31
N LEU A 415 -12.30 -17.78 9.34
CA LEU A 415 -13.04 -18.78 10.11
C LEU A 415 -12.15 -19.95 10.61
N GLN A 416 -10.89 -19.67 10.96
CA GLN A 416 -9.89 -20.70 11.30
C GLN A 416 -10.36 -21.61 12.44
N ASP A 417 -11.01 -21.02 13.45
CA ASP A 417 -11.56 -21.71 14.61
C ASP A 417 -13.07 -22.01 14.47
N GLY A 418 -13.65 -21.68 13.31
CA GLY A 418 -15.03 -22.02 12.97
C GLY A 418 -15.22 -23.51 12.68
N THR A 419 -16.46 -23.95 12.54
CA THR A 419 -16.77 -25.34 12.18
C THR A 419 -16.21 -25.70 10.79
N THR A 420 -15.94 -26.99 10.58
CA THR A 420 -15.56 -27.51 9.26
C THR A 420 -16.55 -27.09 8.15
N ALA A 421 -17.84 -27.00 8.46
CA ALA A 421 -18.85 -26.60 7.50
C ALA A 421 -18.72 -25.12 7.10
N GLU A 422 -18.51 -24.23 8.07
CA GLU A 422 -18.29 -22.79 7.83
C GLU A 422 -17.03 -22.53 7.02
N GLN A 423 -15.91 -23.18 7.37
CA GLN A 423 -14.65 -23.04 6.62
C GLN A 423 -14.78 -23.52 5.18
N LYS A 424 -15.47 -24.65 4.95
CA LYS A 424 -15.74 -25.16 3.59
C LYS A 424 -16.67 -24.23 2.82
N ALA A 425 -17.67 -23.63 3.47
CA ALA A 425 -18.57 -22.66 2.86
C ALA A 425 -17.81 -21.39 2.42
N GLN A 426 -16.89 -20.89 3.25
CA GLN A 426 -16.05 -19.75 2.89
C GLN A 426 -15.12 -20.08 1.72
N ALA A 427 -14.40 -21.21 1.76
CA ALA A 427 -13.56 -21.65 0.65
C ALA A 427 -14.36 -21.79 -0.65
N ARG A 428 -15.59 -22.29 -0.58
CA ARG A 428 -16.51 -22.34 -1.72
C ARG A 428 -16.91 -20.96 -2.21
N ALA A 429 -17.26 -20.03 -1.32
CA ALA A 429 -17.59 -18.66 -1.69
C ALA A 429 -16.43 -17.97 -2.42
N ALA A 430 -15.20 -18.15 -1.94
CA ALA A 430 -13.99 -17.66 -2.59
C ALA A 430 -13.80 -18.26 -4.00
N LEU A 431 -14.02 -19.58 -4.18
CA LEU A 431 -13.96 -20.22 -5.50
C LEU A 431 -15.02 -19.67 -6.47
N ILE A 432 -16.25 -19.44 -5.99
CA ILE A 432 -17.32 -18.85 -6.79
C ILE A 432 -16.94 -17.43 -7.22
N ARG A 433 -16.38 -16.63 -6.32
CA ARG A 433 -15.93 -15.28 -6.65
C ARG A 433 -14.77 -15.30 -7.66
N ALA A 434 -13.80 -16.21 -7.49
CA ALA A 434 -12.70 -16.40 -8.44
C ALA A 434 -13.18 -16.85 -9.82
N PHE A 435 -14.28 -17.60 -9.91
CA PHE A 435 -14.91 -17.94 -11.17
C PHE A 435 -15.46 -16.71 -11.91
N GLU A 436 -16.15 -15.80 -11.21
CA GLU A 436 -16.61 -14.55 -11.82
C GLU A 436 -15.44 -13.68 -12.31
N TRP A 437 -14.34 -13.63 -11.55
CA TRP A 437 -13.12 -12.97 -12.03
C TRP A 437 -12.55 -13.62 -13.29
N ARG A 438 -12.54 -14.96 -13.38
CA ARG A 438 -12.13 -15.65 -14.60
C ARG A 438 -13.02 -15.31 -15.78
N ARG A 439 -14.34 -15.16 -15.59
CA ARG A 439 -15.26 -14.77 -16.67
C ARG A 439 -14.94 -13.38 -17.18
N LEU A 440 -14.68 -12.43 -16.28
CA LEU A 440 -14.22 -11.09 -16.64
C LEU A 440 -12.92 -11.14 -17.45
N ILE A 441 -11.92 -11.90 -16.98
CA ILE A 441 -10.64 -12.06 -17.70
C ILE A 441 -10.87 -12.64 -19.09
N LEU A 442 -11.63 -13.73 -19.21
CA LEU A 442 -11.88 -14.36 -20.51
C LEU A 442 -12.66 -13.46 -21.47
N ALA A 443 -13.64 -12.71 -20.97
CA ALA A 443 -14.38 -11.74 -21.77
C ALA A 443 -13.44 -10.66 -22.31
N TRP A 444 -12.52 -10.15 -21.48
CA TRP A 444 -11.52 -9.17 -21.91
C TRP A 444 -10.53 -9.76 -22.93
N ARG A 445 -10.06 -11.01 -22.73
CA ARG A 445 -9.19 -11.70 -23.69
C ARG A 445 -9.86 -11.90 -25.04
N ALA A 446 -11.17 -12.15 -25.06
CA ALA A 446 -11.93 -12.34 -26.29
C ALA A 446 -12.00 -11.08 -27.17
N LEU A 447 -11.74 -9.89 -26.62
CA LEU A 447 -11.70 -8.63 -27.38
C LEU A 447 -10.44 -8.51 -28.26
N ASP A 448 -9.33 -9.16 -27.88
CA ASP A 448 -8.11 -9.27 -28.68
C ASP A 448 -7.41 -10.61 -28.39
N PRO A 449 -7.91 -11.71 -28.97
CA PRO A 449 -7.47 -13.06 -28.62
C PRO A 449 -6.03 -13.36 -29.06
N VAL A 450 -5.44 -12.57 -29.95
CA VAL A 450 -4.06 -12.76 -30.41
C VAL A 450 -3.10 -12.19 -29.38
N ASN A 451 -3.30 -10.95 -28.96
CA ASN A 451 -2.36 -10.28 -28.06
C ASN A 451 -2.64 -10.56 -26.58
N ARG A 452 -3.86 -10.97 -26.21
CA ARG A 452 -4.29 -11.11 -24.81
C ARG A 452 -4.47 -12.56 -24.34
N ALA A 453 -4.18 -13.56 -25.17
CA ALA A 453 -4.51 -14.97 -24.92
C ALA A 453 -4.12 -15.48 -23.51
N ASN A 454 -2.99 -15.00 -22.98
CA ASN A 454 -2.44 -15.41 -21.68
C ASN A 454 -2.33 -14.25 -20.68
N ASP A 455 -2.98 -13.12 -20.95
CA ASP A 455 -2.79 -11.88 -20.19
C ASP A 455 -3.94 -11.60 -19.21
N VAL A 456 -3.77 -10.66 -18.28
CA VAL A 456 -4.76 -10.32 -17.24
C VAL A 456 -4.98 -8.81 -17.22
N PRO A 457 -6.24 -8.31 -17.23
CA PRO A 457 -6.53 -6.88 -17.18
C PRO A 457 -6.43 -6.37 -15.73
N VAL A 458 -5.22 -6.28 -15.19
CA VAL A 458 -4.97 -5.97 -13.76
C VAL A 458 -5.66 -4.69 -13.33
N ARG A 459 -5.53 -3.59 -14.10
CA ARG A 459 -6.19 -2.32 -13.71
C ARG A 459 -7.69 -2.45 -13.59
N HIS A 460 -8.32 -3.13 -14.54
CA HIS A 460 -9.76 -3.36 -14.51
C HIS A 460 -10.19 -4.23 -13.32
N LEU A 461 -9.43 -5.27 -12.97
CA LEU A 461 -9.73 -6.11 -11.81
C LEU A 461 -9.65 -5.32 -10.49
N VAL A 462 -8.55 -4.58 -10.29
CA VAL A 462 -8.33 -3.74 -9.10
C VAL A 462 -9.42 -2.68 -9.00
N THR A 463 -9.70 -1.98 -10.10
CA THR A 463 -10.77 -0.97 -10.17
C THR A 463 -12.15 -1.53 -9.82
N VAL A 464 -12.55 -2.67 -10.40
CA VAL A 464 -13.86 -3.27 -10.12
C VAL A 464 -13.95 -3.72 -8.66
N LEU A 465 -12.85 -4.23 -8.10
CA LEU A 465 -12.80 -4.59 -6.68
C LEU A 465 -12.93 -3.34 -5.80
N ALA A 466 -12.16 -2.29 -6.08
CA ALA A 466 -12.22 -1.03 -5.35
C ALA A 466 -13.62 -0.40 -5.39
N GLN A 467 -14.29 -0.45 -6.55
CA GLN A 467 -15.69 0.00 -6.66
C GLN A 467 -16.65 -0.83 -5.81
N ASN A 468 -16.46 -2.16 -5.75
CA ASN A 468 -17.29 -3.01 -4.89
C ASN A 468 -17.06 -2.71 -3.40
N THR A 469 -15.81 -2.46 -3.00
CA THR A 469 -15.44 -2.05 -1.65
C THR A 469 -16.06 -0.70 -1.30
N ALA A 470 -15.98 0.29 -2.20
CA ALA A 470 -16.61 1.60 -2.01
C ALA A 470 -18.13 1.49 -1.86
N ASN A 471 -18.79 0.67 -2.70
CA ASN A 471 -20.23 0.42 -2.61
C ASN A 471 -20.60 -0.26 -1.29
N PHE A 472 -19.81 -1.23 -0.85
CA PHE A 472 -20.01 -1.90 0.43
C PHE A 472 -19.87 -0.92 1.59
N ALA A 473 -18.79 -0.13 1.61
CA ALA A 473 -18.49 0.85 2.66
C ALA A 473 -19.56 1.95 2.72
N ALA A 474 -20.06 2.43 1.58
CA ALA A 474 -21.13 3.42 1.52
C ALA A 474 -22.49 2.89 2.03
N ALA A 475 -22.71 1.58 2.00
CA ALA A 475 -23.92 0.93 2.51
C ALA A 475 -23.86 0.63 4.02
N GLN A 476 -22.72 0.85 4.67
CA GLN A 476 -22.54 0.59 6.09
C GLN A 476 -23.16 1.68 6.98
N PRO A 477 -23.48 1.36 8.25
CA PRO A 477 -23.93 2.36 9.21
C PRO A 477 -22.86 3.44 9.44
N ALA A 478 -23.31 4.65 9.76
CA ALA A 478 -22.42 5.78 10.06
C ALA A 478 -21.38 5.41 11.13
N GLY A 479 -20.12 5.79 10.90
CA GLY A 479 -19.00 5.46 11.79
C GLY A 479 -18.29 4.13 11.48
N TRP A 480 -18.81 3.34 10.53
CA TRP A 480 -18.13 2.15 9.99
C TRP A 480 -18.15 2.20 8.45
N PRO A 481 -17.05 1.87 7.77
CA PRO A 481 -15.70 1.61 8.29
C PRO A 481 -14.90 2.91 8.59
N PHE A 482 -15.51 4.09 8.44
CA PHE A 482 -14.82 5.37 8.60
C PHE A 482 -15.13 6.01 9.95
N HIS A 483 -14.13 6.11 10.82
CA HIS A 483 -14.26 6.76 12.13
C HIS A 483 -13.34 7.99 12.20
N PRO A 484 -13.90 9.22 12.30
CA PRO A 484 -13.11 10.45 12.15
C PRO A 484 -12.04 10.58 13.24
N SER A 485 -12.39 10.38 14.51
CA SER A 485 -11.38 10.51 15.58
C SER A 485 -10.38 9.36 15.64
N ALA A 486 -10.64 8.21 15.01
CA ALA A 486 -9.89 6.99 15.33
C ALA A 486 -8.41 7.10 14.93
N SER A 487 -8.09 7.81 13.84
CA SER A 487 -6.71 8.08 13.46
C SER A 487 -6.00 8.99 14.46
N THR A 488 -6.69 10.01 14.98
CA THR A 488 -6.15 10.89 16.02
C THR A 488 -5.99 10.12 17.34
N ASP A 489 -7.00 9.34 17.74
CA ASP A 489 -6.99 8.53 18.96
C ASP A 489 -5.85 7.50 18.94
N TYR A 490 -5.52 6.96 17.77
CA TYR A 490 -4.41 6.02 17.61
C TYR A 490 -3.05 6.60 18.02
N LEU A 491 -2.85 7.91 17.87
CA LEU A 491 -1.63 8.61 18.31
C LEU A 491 -1.53 8.71 19.84
N PHE A 492 -2.65 8.65 20.56
CA PHE A 492 -2.70 8.78 22.03
C PHE A 492 -2.90 7.44 22.75
N ASP A 493 -3.78 6.59 22.23
CA ASP A 493 -4.05 5.24 22.70
C ASP A 493 -4.34 4.31 21.51
N ARG A 494 -3.26 3.76 20.96
CA ARG A 494 -3.27 2.75 19.90
C ARG A 494 -4.28 1.63 20.16
N TYR A 495 -4.30 1.06 21.36
CA TYR A 495 -5.15 -0.09 21.65
C TYR A 495 -6.63 0.29 21.71
N ALA A 496 -6.97 1.48 22.24
CA ALA A 496 -8.34 1.96 22.21
C ALA A 496 -8.85 2.17 20.78
N ALA A 497 -8.04 2.80 19.92
CA ALA A 497 -8.41 3.02 18.53
C ALA A 497 -8.61 1.70 17.76
N ILE A 498 -7.72 0.71 17.95
CA ILE A 498 -7.87 -0.64 17.36
C ILE A 498 -9.17 -1.31 17.84
N ARG A 499 -9.55 -1.15 19.11
CA ARG A 499 -10.78 -1.77 19.66
C ARG A 499 -12.05 -1.25 18.99
N ILE A 500 -12.09 0.02 18.56
CA ILE A 500 -13.22 0.57 17.79
C ILE A 500 -13.53 -0.33 16.60
N TYR A 501 -12.47 -0.78 15.91
CA TYR A 501 -12.58 -1.62 14.74
C TYR A 501 -12.74 -3.10 15.06
N ARG A 502 -11.91 -3.62 15.96
CA ARG A 502 -11.89 -5.05 16.32
C ARG A 502 -13.21 -5.52 16.94
N ASP A 503 -13.80 -4.69 17.79
CA ASP A 503 -14.99 -5.05 18.57
C ASP A 503 -16.30 -4.63 17.86
N HIS A 504 -16.22 -4.06 16.66
CA HIS A 504 -17.40 -3.68 15.89
C HIS A 504 -18.17 -4.93 15.43
N PRO A 505 -19.51 -4.94 15.47
CA PRO A 505 -20.30 -6.11 15.04
C PRO A 505 -20.06 -6.57 13.60
N ASN A 506 -19.68 -5.63 12.73
CA ASN A 506 -19.37 -5.92 11.32
C ASN A 506 -17.87 -6.16 11.06
N ALA A 507 -17.03 -6.26 12.09
CA ALA A 507 -15.58 -6.40 11.92
C ALA A 507 -15.12 -7.71 11.24
N PRO A 508 -15.76 -8.86 11.47
CA PRO A 508 -15.39 -10.11 10.79
C PRO A 508 -15.97 -10.24 9.36
N ALA A 509 -16.73 -9.26 8.88
CA ALA A 509 -17.58 -9.36 7.70
C ALA A 509 -16.89 -8.95 6.39
#